data_AF-A0AA35VP70-F1
#
_entry.id   AF-A0AA35VP70-F1
#
_cell.length_a   1.000
_cell.length_b   1.000
_cell.length_c   1.000
_cell.angle_alpha   90.00
_cell.angle_beta   90.00
_cell.angle_gamma   90.00
#
_symmetry.space_group_name_H-M   'P 1'
#
loop_
_entity.id
_entity.type
_entity.pdbx_description
1 polymer ?
#
loop_
_entity_poly.entity_id
_entity_poly.type
_entity_poly.pdbx_seq_one_letter_code
_entity_poly.pdbx_strand_id
1 'polypeptide(L)'
;MAHPTLSDMEKKKVCSLMDCEKLSREACAHAAQNDRLPVQTVVQVLFYQQQRLRDTMGGDGLIAVEPSTTITTAHHHHQQAIIHELSWLIKENQDMKFEL
;
A
#
# COMPACT_ATOMS: atom_id res chain seq x y z
N MET A 1 4.92 14.40 -21.12
CA MET A 1 4.93 15.87 -20.91
C MET A 1 3.51 16.29 -20.56
N ALA A 2 3.17 16.19 -19.27
CA ALA A 2 1.85 16.50 -18.75
C ALA A 2 1.78 18.01 -18.46
N HIS A 3 0.64 18.62 -18.77
CA HIS A 3 0.38 20.05 -18.66
C HIS A 3 0.89 20.65 -17.32
N PRO A 4 1.54 21.83 -17.37
CA PRO A 4 1.98 22.54 -16.18
C PRO A 4 0.75 22.94 -15.37
N THR A 5 0.69 22.42 -14.14
CA THR A 5 -0.09 22.94 -13.00
C THR A 5 -1.57 23.25 -13.29
N LEU A 6 -2.41 22.21 -13.31
CA LEU A 6 -3.82 22.40 -12.94
C LEU A 6 -3.87 23.02 -11.55
N SER A 7 -4.69 24.04 -11.35
CA SER A 7 -4.97 24.59 -10.03
C SER A 7 -5.58 23.51 -9.13
N ASP A 8 -5.45 23.65 -7.81
CA ASP A 8 -6.01 22.66 -6.88
C ASP A 8 -7.54 22.54 -7.02
N MET A 9 -8.22 23.60 -7.44
CA MET A 9 -9.65 23.59 -7.75
C MET A 9 -9.95 22.74 -8.99
N GLU A 10 -9.15 22.84 -10.05
CA GLU A 10 -9.29 22.00 -11.25
C GLU A 10 -8.96 20.54 -10.96
N LYS A 11 -7.90 20.27 -10.18
CA LYS A 11 -7.60 18.90 -9.71
C LYS A 11 -8.78 18.31 -8.95
N LYS A 12 -9.36 19.08 -8.02
CA LYS A 12 -10.54 18.65 -7.25
C LYS A 12 -11.73 18.37 -8.17
N LYS A 13 -12.00 19.25 -9.13
CA LYS A 13 -13.10 19.07 -10.09
C LYS A 13 -12.92 17.80 -10.93
N VAL A 14 -11.73 17.59 -11.50
CA VAL A 14 -11.42 16.40 -12.29
C VAL A 14 -11.52 15.14 -11.43
N CYS A 15 -10.96 15.15 -10.22
CA CYS A 15 -10.99 13.99 -9.32
C CYS A 15 -12.39 13.70 -8.77
N SER A 16 -13.28 14.70 -8.70
CA SER A 16 -14.68 14.49 -8.27
C SER A 16 -15.49 13.63 -9.25
N LEU A 17 -15.03 13.51 -10.50
CA LEU A 17 -15.64 12.62 -11.50
C LEU A 17 -15.17 11.17 -11.36
N MET A 18 -14.20 10.90 -10.46
CA MET A 18 -13.64 9.57 -10.27
C MET A 18 -14.58 8.71 -9.43
N ASP A 19 -15.18 7.70 -10.06
CA ASP A 19 -16.03 6.71 -9.40
C ASP A 19 -15.17 5.62 -8.74
N CYS A 20 -14.83 5.84 -7.47
CA CYS A 20 -13.92 4.98 -6.70
C CYS A 20 -14.46 3.56 -6.47
N GLU A 21 -15.78 3.35 -6.57
CA GLU A 21 -16.42 2.05 -6.42
C GLU A 21 -16.17 1.16 -7.66
N LYS A 22 -16.11 1.78 -8.84
CA LYS A 22 -15.90 1.09 -10.13
C LYS A 22 -14.43 0.87 -10.48
N LEU A 23 -13.50 1.40 -9.69
CA LEU A 23 -12.06 1.20 -9.93
C LEU A 23 -11.65 -0.25 -9.67
N SER A 24 -10.78 -0.79 -10.52
CA SER A 24 -10.13 -2.07 -10.24
C SER A 24 -9.23 -1.97 -9.01
N ARG A 25 -8.84 -3.12 -8.44
CA ARG A 25 -7.97 -3.16 -7.26
C ARG A 25 -6.62 -2.50 -7.53
N GLU A 26 -6.07 -2.75 -8.71
CA GLU A 26 -4.81 -2.20 -9.20
C GLU A 26 -4.94 -0.69 -9.39
N ALA A 27 -6.04 -0.21 -9.99
CA ALA A 27 -6.29 1.21 -10.16
C ALA A 27 -6.44 1.95 -8.82
N CYS A 28 -7.10 1.35 -7.82
CA CYS A 28 -7.14 1.89 -6.45
C CYS A 28 -5.75 1.99 -5.84
N ALA A 29 -4.92 0.95 -5.97
CA ALA A 29 -3.55 0.95 -5.45
C ALA A 29 -2.68 2.04 -6.11
N HIS A 30 -2.78 2.19 -7.42
CA HIS A 30 -2.08 3.26 -8.16
C HIS A 30 -2.58 4.65 -7.77
N ALA A 31 -3.89 4.85 -7.59
CA ALA A 31 -4.45 6.13 -7.17
C ALA A 31 -4.07 6.49 -5.73
N ALA A 32 -3.98 5.50 -4.83
CA ALA A 32 -3.55 5.72 -3.45
C ALA A 32 -2.11 6.23 -3.32
N GLN A 33 -1.26 5.90 -4.30
CA GLN A 33 0.16 6.31 -4.35
C GLN A 33 0.38 7.56 -5.22
N ASN A 34 -0.68 8.18 -5.75
CA ASN A 34 -0.56 9.30 -6.66
C ASN A 34 -0.57 10.64 -5.92
N ASP A 35 0.61 11.19 -5.66
CA ASP A 35 0.81 12.48 -4.98
C ASP A 35 0.19 13.68 -5.71
N ARG A 36 -0.21 13.52 -6.98
CA ARG A 36 -0.87 14.58 -7.76
C ARG A 36 -2.37 14.65 -7.50
N LEU A 37 -2.95 13.63 -6.88
CA LEU A 37 -4.35 13.64 -6.50
C LEU A 37 -4.55 14.48 -5.22
N PRO A 38 -5.68 15.18 -5.08
CA PRO A 38 -6.05 15.80 -3.82
C PRO A 38 -6.15 14.76 -2.70
N VAL A 39 -5.73 15.11 -1.49
CA VAL A 39 -5.81 14.22 -0.31
C VAL A 39 -7.22 13.65 -0.09
N GLN A 40 -8.26 14.45 -0.37
CA GLN A 40 -9.66 14.05 -0.27
C GLN A 40 -9.99 12.86 -1.18
N THR A 41 -9.41 12.87 -2.38
CA THR A 41 -9.59 11.81 -3.38
C THR A 41 -8.86 10.53 -2.97
N VAL A 42 -7.63 10.65 -2.45
CA VAL A 42 -6.86 9.50 -1.94
C VAL A 42 -7.59 8.82 -0.78
N VAL A 43 -8.11 9.60 0.18
CA VAL A 43 -8.90 9.07 1.31
C VAL A 43 -10.15 8.33 0.81
N GLN A 44 -10.85 8.87 -0.20
CA GLN A 44 -12.02 8.22 -0.78
C GLN A 44 -11.64 6.88 -1.43
N VAL A 45 -10.55 6.82 -2.21
CA VAL A 45 -10.05 5.58 -2.81
C VAL A 45 -9.75 4.52 -1.75
N LEU A 46 -9.05 4.90 -0.68
CA LEU A 46 -8.69 3.99 0.42
C LEU A 46 -9.94 3.48 1.16
N PHE A 47 -10.93 4.34 1.39
CA PHE A 47 -12.18 3.96 2.03
C PHE A 47 -12.92 2.89 1.21
N TYR A 48 -13.07 3.07 -0.11
CA TYR A 48 -13.72 2.07 -0.96
C TYR A 48 -12.92 0.77 -1.05
N GLN A 49 -11.58 0.85 -1.03
CA GLN A 49 -10.73 -0.33 -0.96
C GLN A 49 -10.97 -1.11 0.34
N GLN A 50 -11.02 -0.43 1.49
CA GLN A 50 -11.33 -1.05 2.79
C GLN A 50 -12.73 -1.64 2.82
N GLN A 51 -13.72 -0.92 2.30
CA GLN A 51 -15.11 -1.37 2.25
C GLN A 51 -15.23 -2.66 1.43
N ARG A 52 -14.62 -2.72 0.24
CA ARG A 52 -14.60 -3.94 -0.58
C ARG A 52 -13.97 -5.13 0.12
N LEU A 53 -12.88 -4.92 0.87
CA LEU A 53 -12.25 -5.99 1.65
C LEU A 53 -13.22 -6.54 2.71
N ARG A 54 -13.92 -5.65 3.43
CA ARG A 54 -14.94 -6.03 4.42
C ARG A 54 -16.09 -6.82 3.80
N ASP A 55 -16.55 -6.42 2.61
CA ASP A 55 -17.63 -7.09 1.90
C ASP A 55 -17.21 -8.49 1.41
N THR A 56 -15.96 -8.64 0.95
CA THR A 56 -15.43 -9.96 0.56
C THR A 56 -15.13 -10.89 1.74
N MET A 57 -14.84 -10.34 2.92
CA MET A 57 -14.46 -11.11 4.11
C MET A 57 -15.63 -11.43 5.04
N GLY A 58 -16.86 -11.03 4.71
CA GLY A 58 -18.02 -11.39 5.51
C GLY A 58 -17.97 -10.79 6.92
N GLY A 59 -17.65 -9.50 7.03
CA GLY A 59 -18.12 -8.64 8.12
C GLY A 59 -18.02 -9.14 9.57
N ASP A 60 -16.90 -9.71 10.02
CA ASP A 60 -16.40 -9.55 11.40
C ASP A 60 -14.97 -10.09 11.44
N GLY A 61 -14.01 -9.22 11.73
CA GLY A 61 -12.61 -9.56 11.58
C GLY A 61 -11.83 -8.28 11.64
N LEU A 62 -11.28 -8.04 12.83
CA LEU A 62 -10.36 -6.98 13.16
C LEU A 62 -9.58 -6.51 11.93
N ILE A 63 -9.51 -5.18 11.78
CA ILE A 63 -8.29 -4.56 11.31
C ILE A 63 -7.15 -5.07 12.20
N ALA A 64 -6.62 -6.25 11.87
CA ALA A 64 -5.21 -6.51 11.99
C ALA A 64 -4.59 -5.46 11.08
N VAL A 65 -4.37 -4.28 11.68
CA VAL A 65 -3.32 -3.38 11.27
C VAL A 65 -2.04 -4.16 11.55
N GLU A 66 -1.82 -5.23 10.80
CA GLU A 66 -0.47 -5.63 10.48
C GLU A 66 0.00 -4.48 9.59
N PRO A 67 1.00 -3.70 10.01
CA PRO A 67 1.64 -2.73 9.14
C PRO A 67 2.48 -3.48 8.10
N SER A 68 1.87 -4.37 7.33
CA SER A 68 2.31 -4.69 5.97
C SER A 68 1.83 -3.57 5.07
N THR A 69 2.33 -2.38 5.40
CA THR A 69 2.48 -1.26 4.50
C THR A 69 2.91 -1.84 3.16
N THR A 70 2.15 -1.57 2.10
CA THR A 70 2.71 -1.64 0.75
C THR A 70 3.75 -0.53 0.71
N ILE A 71 4.95 -0.84 1.17
CA ILE A 71 6.05 0.10 1.16
C ILE A 71 6.62 0.09 -0.26
N THR A 72 6.65 1.28 -0.83
CA THR A 72 7.60 1.78 -1.83
C THR A 72 8.61 0.75 -2.32
N THR A 73 8.77 0.61 -3.63
CA THR A 73 9.77 -0.26 -4.30
C THR A 73 11.22 -0.11 -3.81
N ALA A 74 11.57 0.96 -3.09
CA ALA A 74 12.85 1.11 -2.38
C ALA A 74 12.96 0.30 -1.06
N HIS A 75 11.84 0.02 -0.40
CA HIS A 75 11.79 -0.60 0.92
C HIS A 75 11.66 -2.12 0.84
N HIS A 76 11.23 -2.65 -0.31
CA HIS A 76 11.26 -4.09 -0.57
C HIS A 76 12.71 -4.62 -0.53
N HIS A 77 13.68 -3.88 -1.08
CA HIS A 77 15.10 -4.24 -1.02
C HIS A 77 15.67 -4.18 0.40
N HIS A 78 15.33 -3.16 1.18
CA HIS A 78 15.80 -3.06 2.57
C HIS A 78 15.20 -4.17 3.45
N GLN A 79 13.92 -4.46 3.26
CA GLN A 79 13.26 -5.55 3.98
C GLN A 79 13.77 -6.93 3.56
N GLN A 80 14.08 -7.13 2.27
CA GLN A 80 14.73 -8.35 1.76
C GLN A 80 16.14 -8.55 2.37
N ALA A 81 16.91 -7.47 2.52
CA ALA A 81 18.24 -7.51 3.11
C ALA A 81 18.21 -7.93 4.59
N ILE A 82 17.27 -7.36 5.36
CA ILE A 82 17.07 -7.72 6.78
C ILE A 82 16.67 -9.20 6.91
N ILE A 83 15.77 -9.68 6.04
CA ILE A 83 15.35 -11.10 6.04
C ILE A 83 16.55 -12.01 5.78
N HIS A 84 17.42 -11.64 4.83
CA HIS A 84 18.61 -12.45 4.50
C HIS A 84 19.63 -12.47 5.64
N GLU A 85 19.85 -11.35 6.32
CA GLU A 85 20.75 -11.25 7.47
C GLU A 85 20.26 -12.11 8.64
N LEU A 86 18.97 -12.05 8.98
CA LEU A 86 18.36 -12.90 10.01
C LEU A 86 18.46 -14.38 9.69
N SER A 87 18.23 -14.78 8.43
CA SER A 87 18.38 -16.17 7.99
C SER A 87 19.80 -16.69 8.16
N TRP A 88 20.81 -15.85 7.89
CA TRP A 88 22.21 -16.20 8.09
C TRP A 88 22.56 -16.33 9.58
N LEU A 89 22.15 -15.37 10.42
CA LEU A 89 22.38 -15.44 11.87
C LEU A 89 21.73 -16.69 12.50
N ILE A 90 20.51 -17.04 12.08
CA ILE A 90 19.81 -18.23 12.56
C ILE A 90 20.61 -19.49 12.19
N LYS A 91 21.12 -19.55 10.96
CA LYS A 91 21.92 -20.67 10.49
C LYS A 91 23.23 -20.79 11.27
N GLU A 92 23.94 -19.69 11.49
CA GLU A 92 25.19 -19.69 12.25
C GLU A 92 24.97 -20.14 13.71
N ASN A 93 23.88 -19.71 14.34
CA ASN A 93 23.52 -20.17 15.68
C ASN A 93 23.13 -21.67 15.71
N GLN A 94 22.59 -22.20 14.61
CA GLN A 94 22.30 -23.62 14.48
C GLN A 94 23.57 -24.45 14.27
N ASP A 95 24.52 -23.96 13.48
CA ASP A 95 25.82 -24.63 13.26
C ASP A 95 26.66 -24.62 14.55
N MET A 96 26.70 -23.51 15.28
CA MET A 96 27.37 -23.46 16.59
C MET A 96 26.75 -24.40 17.63
N LYS A 97 25.44 -24.68 17.54
CA LYS A 97 24.76 -25.65 18.40
C LYS A 97 25.08 -27.10 18.03
N PHE A 98 25.62 -27.35 16.85
CA PHE A 98 26.02 -28.68 16.37
C PHE A 98 27.50 -29.00 16.66
N GLU A 99 28.32 -28.00 16.97
CA GLU A 99 29.75 -28.17 17.32
C GLU A 99 30.02 -28.36 18.83
N LEU A 100 28.99 -28.54 19.66
CA LEU A 100 29.08 -28.91 21.08
C LEU A 100 28.38 -30.24 21.35
#